data_AF-D6BL46-F1
#
_entry.id   AF-D6BL46-F1
#
_cell.length_a   1.000
_cell.length_b   1.000
_cell.length_c   1.000
_cell.angle_alpha   90.00
_cell.angle_beta   90.00
_cell.angle_gamma   90.00
#
_symmetry.space_group_name_H-M   'P 1'
#
loop_
_entity.id
_entity.type
_entity.pdbx_description
1 polymer ?
#
loop_
_entity_poly.entity_id
_entity_poly.type
_entity_poly.pdbx_seq_one_letter_code
_entity_poly.pdbx_strand_id
1 'polypeptide(L)'
;FETPLDWTYPLDPKPEPKIIGSSETRTPVAAHSVRAECRENMVHVEAKHDLLGIGQLIQLEDLTLGDCPMSGFDNVNQVLIFEYPLQSCGSQLRMTTTSLIYIFTLFYKPKPLANTPLIRTNEAMINIECHYPRKHNVSSLALIPTWTPFSAAKYAEELLYFSMRLMTADWQYERAGNM
;
A
#
# COMPACT_ATOMS: atom_id res chain seq x y z
N PHE A 1 13.61 56.09 70.74
CA PHE A 1 14.36 55.78 69.51
C PHE A 1 13.82 54.45 69.00
N GLU A 2 12.87 54.48 68.06
CA GLU A 2 12.35 53.28 67.41
C GLU A 2 13.22 53.00 66.19
N THR A 3 13.83 51.82 66.14
CA THR A 3 14.57 51.35 64.97
C THR A 3 13.57 50.94 63.88
N PRO A 4 13.67 51.47 62.64
CA PRO A 4 12.77 51.09 61.58
C PRO A 4 13.01 49.64 61.16
N LEU A 5 11.93 48.88 60.98
CA LEU A 5 11.99 47.50 60.51
C LEU A 5 12.41 47.45 59.04
N ASP A 6 13.58 46.88 58.81
CA ASP A 6 14.15 46.63 57.48
C ASP A 6 13.54 45.36 56.88
N TRP A 7 12.34 45.49 56.32
CA TRP A 7 11.65 44.42 55.60
C TRP A 7 11.77 44.65 54.10
N THR A 8 12.20 43.62 53.37
CA THR A 8 12.20 43.60 51.91
C THR A 8 11.42 42.38 51.42
N TYR A 9 10.66 42.57 50.34
CA TYR A 9 9.83 41.52 49.75
C TYR A 9 10.67 40.30 49.32
N PRO A 10 10.22 39.07 49.59
CA PRO A 10 10.89 37.87 49.11
C PRO A 10 10.85 37.82 47.58
N LEU A 11 11.97 37.44 46.98
CA LEU A 11 12.09 37.27 45.53
C LEU A 11 11.17 36.15 45.05
N ASP A 12 10.54 36.36 43.90
CA ASP A 12 9.69 35.35 43.28
C ASP A 12 10.49 34.04 43.09
N PRO A 13 9.89 32.88 43.42
CA PRO A 13 10.55 31.60 43.26
C PRO A 13 10.88 31.38 41.78
N LYS A 14 12.17 31.19 41.50
CA LYS A 14 12.65 30.92 40.14
C LYS A 14 12.02 29.61 39.66
N PRO A 15 11.34 29.57 38.50
CA PRO A 15 10.75 28.35 38.00
C PRO A 15 11.84 27.31 37.79
N GLU A 16 11.67 26.13 38.40
CA GLU A 16 12.59 25.02 38.23
C GLU A 16 12.67 24.64 36.75
N PRO A 17 13.88 24.35 36.23
CA PRO A 17 14.04 23.93 34.85
C PRO A 17 13.29 22.61 34.64
N LYS A 18 12.30 22.63 33.73
CA LYS A 18 11.62 21.40 33.31
C LYS A 18 12.65 20.46 32.71
N ILE A 19 12.92 19.35 33.41
CA ILE A 19 13.76 18.28 32.89
C ILE A 19 12.97 17.62 31.75
N ILE A 20 13.30 18.00 30.51
CA ILE A 20 12.79 17.32 29.33
C ILE A 20 13.56 16.00 29.25
N GLY A 21 12.95 14.93 29.76
CA GLY A 21 13.48 13.59 29.59
C GLY A 21 13.65 13.29 28.10
N SER A 22 14.81 12.77 27.71
CA SER A 22 15.03 12.27 26.36
C SER A 22 14.05 11.12 26.11
N SER A 23 13.03 11.36 25.28
CA SER A 23 12.16 10.30 24.77
C SER A 23 12.98 9.49 23.76
N GLU A 24 13.60 8.41 24.23
CA GLU A 24 14.23 7.45 23.32
C GLU A 24 13.13 6.82 22.47
N THR A 25 13.25 6.99 21.15
CA THR A 25 12.37 6.33 20.19
C THR A 25 12.68 4.83 20.25
N ARG A 26 11.84 4.05 20.95
CA ARG A 26 11.97 2.60 20.98
C ARG A 26 11.83 2.05 19.56
N THR A 27 12.83 1.31 19.11
CA THR A 27 12.74 0.58 17.85
C THR A 27 11.67 -0.50 17.96
N PRO A 28 10.73 -0.59 17.00
CA PRO A 28 9.73 -1.64 17.01
C PRO A 28 10.41 -3.00 16.85
N VAL A 29 10.18 -3.90 17.80
CA VAL A 29 10.62 -5.30 17.72
C VAL A 29 9.60 -6.07 16.88
N ALA A 30 10.06 -6.96 16.01
CA ALA A 30 9.18 -7.82 15.22
C ALA A 30 8.28 -8.65 16.16
N ALA A 31 6.97 -8.46 16.05
CA ALA A 31 6.01 -9.21 16.84
C ALA A 31 5.91 -10.65 16.30
N HIS A 32 6.34 -11.65 17.08
CA HIS A 32 6.20 -13.07 16.71
C HIS A 32 4.73 -13.56 16.73
N SER A 33 3.81 -12.73 17.22
CA SER A 33 2.38 -13.02 17.30
C SER A 33 1.59 -12.55 16.07
N VAL A 34 2.21 -11.80 15.15
CA VAL A 34 1.56 -11.29 13.93
C VAL A 34 2.36 -11.67 12.71
N ARG A 35 1.68 -12.23 11.70
CA ARG A 35 2.23 -12.56 10.41
C ARG A 35 1.44 -11.83 9.33
N ALA A 36 2.13 -11.21 8.39
CA ALA A 36 1.51 -10.55 7.25
C ALA A 36 2.02 -11.17 5.94
N GLU A 37 1.10 -11.43 5.03
CA GLU A 37 1.36 -11.84 3.65
C GLU A 37 0.81 -10.75 2.72
N CYS A 38 1.71 -10.16 1.93
CA CYS A 38 1.41 -9.08 1.02
C CYS A 38 1.16 -9.66 -0.38
N ARG A 39 -0.11 -9.77 -0.77
CA ARG A 39 -0.52 -10.29 -2.09
C ARG A 39 -0.57 -9.17 -3.12
N GLU A 40 -0.98 -9.45 -4.35
CA GLU A 40 -0.91 -8.49 -5.45
C GLU A 40 -1.79 -7.26 -5.22
N ASN A 41 -3.01 -7.44 -4.68
CA ASN A 41 -4.00 -6.38 -4.49
C ASN A 41 -4.62 -6.33 -3.09
N MET A 42 -4.18 -7.20 -2.18
CA MET A 42 -4.70 -7.30 -0.82
C MET A 42 -3.62 -7.68 0.19
N VAL A 43 -3.87 -7.37 1.46
CA VAL A 43 -3.08 -7.82 2.60
C VAL A 43 -3.81 -8.95 3.32
N HIS A 44 -3.09 -10.02 3.65
CA HIS A 44 -3.55 -11.12 4.50
C HIS A 44 -2.77 -11.10 5.80
N VAL A 45 -3.43 -10.80 6.91
CA VAL A 45 -2.81 -10.71 8.25
C VAL A 45 -3.38 -11.79 9.14
N GLU A 46 -2.48 -12.54 9.77
CA GLU A 46 -2.78 -13.54 10.79
C GLU A 46 -2.22 -13.05 12.13
N ALA A 47 -3.08 -12.89 13.11
CA ALA A 47 -2.70 -12.55 14.48
C ALA A 47 -3.07 -13.69 15.43
N LYS A 48 -2.14 -14.12 16.28
CA LYS A 48 -2.44 -15.12 17.32
C LYS A 48 -3.48 -14.58 18.30
N HIS A 49 -4.39 -15.44 18.73
CA HIS A 49 -5.38 -15.14 19.76
C HIS A 49 -4.72 -14.85 21.12
N ASP A 50 -3.59 -15.48 21.42
CA ASP A 50 -2.65 -15.04 22.46
C ASP A 50 -1.68 -13.99 21.89
N LEU A 51 -2.20 -12.82 21.53
CA LEU A 51 -1.45 -11.75 20.88
C LEU A 51 -0.26 -11.27 21.73
N LEU A 52 -0.45 -11.28 23.05
CA LEU A 52 0.51 -10.78 24.04
C LEU A 52 1.52 -11.86 24.48
N GLY A 53 1.29 -13.13 24.15
CA GLY A 53 2.16 -14.24 24.53
C GLY A 53 2.16 -14.53 26.04
N ILE A 54 1.10 -14.14 26.76
CA ILE A 54 0.97 -14.29 28.22
C ILE A 54 0.00 -15.42 28.58
N GLY A 55 -0.50 -16.18 27.61
CA GLY A 55 -1.49 -17.23 27.79
C GLY A 55 -2.92 -16.73 28.02
N GLN A 56 -3.14 -15.41 28.04
CA GLN A 56 -4.47 -14.81 28.11
C GLN A 56 -4.94 -14.47 26.70
N LEU A 57 -6.05 -15.10 26.31
CA LEU A 57 -6.69 -14.86 25.02
C LEU A 57 -7.40 -13.50 25.02
N ILE A 58 -7.16 -12.71 23.98
CA ILE A 58 -7.81 -11.40 23.81
C ILE A 58 -9.25 -11.57 23.33
N GLN A 59 -10.13 -10.57 23.53
CA GLN A 59 -11.44 -10.63 22.88
C GLN A 59 -11.28 -10.34 21.38
N LEU A 60 -12.03 -11.06 20.55
CA LEU A 60 -11.97 -10.93 19.09
C LEU A 60 -12.26 -9.49 18.63
N GLU A 61 -13.16 -8.81 19.34
CA GLU A 61 -13.59 -7.43 19.10
C GLU A 61 -12.62 -6.36 19.60
N ASP A 62 -11.62 -6.73 20.39
CA ASP A 62 -10.57 -5.81 20.83
C ASP A 62 -9.52 -5.58 19.73
N LEU A 63 -9.52 -6.39 18.66
CA LEU A 63 -8.52 -6.34 17.60
C LEU A 63 -9.12 -5.87 16.26
N THR A 64 -8.59 -4.79 15.70
CA THR A 64 -9.00 -4.26 14.39
C THR A 64 -7.80 -3.95 13.51
N LEU A 65 -7.95 -4.11 12.19
CA LEU A 65 -6.95 -3.66 11.21
C LEU A 65 -7.40 -2.31 10.69
N GLY A 66 -6.78 -1.23 11.14
CA GLY A 66 -7.28 0.12 10.91
C GLY A 66 -8.69 0.28 11.50
N ASP A 67 -9.62 0.61 10.62
CA ASP A 67 -11.07 0.71 10.85
C ASP A 67 -11.86 -0.56 10.48
N CYS A 68 -11.20 -1.62 10.04
CA CYS A 68 -11.84 -2.87 9.64
C CYS A 68 -11.84 -3.92 10.77
N PRO A 69 -12.95 -4.67 10.94
CA PRO A 69 -13.00 -5.83 11.84
C PRO A 69 -12.20 -7.01 11.27
N MET A 70 -12.11 -8.11 12.01
CA MET A 70 -11.60 -9.38 11.49
C MET A 70 -12.49 -9.94 10.37
N SER A 71 -11.88 -10.57 9.37
CA SER A 71 -12.60 -11.26 8.29
C SER A 71 -12.91 -12.72 8.64
N GLY A 72 -12.12 -13.35 9.52
CA GLY A 72 -12.32 -14.74 9.92
C GLY A 72 -11.53 -15.14 11.17
N PHE A 73 -11.91 -16.26 11.78
CA PHE A 73 -11.21 -16.84 12.92
C PHE A 73 -11.01 -18.34 12.71
N ASP A 74 -9.77 -18.78 12.86
CA ASP A 74 -9.41 -20.20 12.82
C ASP A 74 -9.31 -20.74 14.25
N ASN A 75 -10.32 -21.54 14.63
CA ASN A 75 -10.40 -22.19 15.93
C ASN A 75 -9.29 -23.23 16.17
N VAL A 76 -8.74 -23.85 15.12
CA VAL A 76 -7.74 -24.91 15.26
C VAL A 76 -6.39 -24.31 15.58
N ASN A 77 -5.99 -23.30 14.82
CA ASN A 77 -4.71 -22.62 15.00
C ASN A 77 -4.78 -21.45 16.00
N GLN A 78 -5.98 -21.09 16.47
CA GLN A 78 -6.23 -19.96 17.37
C GLN A 78 -5.68 -18.65 16.79
N VAL A 79 -6.03 -18.35 15.54
CA VAL A 79 -5.59 -17.13 14.83
C VAL A 79 -6.78 -16.33 14.29
N LEU A 80 -6.67 -15.02 14.42
CA LEU A 80 -7.57 -14.04 13.84
C LEU A 80 -7.02 -13.64 12.47
N ILE A 81 -7.91 -13.61 11.48
CA ILE A 81 -7.57 -13.37 10.07
C ILE A 81 -8.16 -12.04 9.64
N PHE A 82 -7.36 -11.24 8.93
CA PHE A 82 -7.77 -10.02 8.26
C PHE A 82 -7.35 -10.09 6.80
N GLU A 83 -8.31 -10.01 5.90
CA GLU A 83 -8.07 -10.04 4.45
C GLU A 83 -8.77 -8.85 3.81
N TYR A 84 -7.99 -7.87 3.37
CA TYR A 84 -8.52 -6.61 2.86
C TYR A 84 -7.69 -6.03 1.71
N PRO A 85 -8.30 -5.28 0.77
CA PRO A 85 -7.57 -4.62 -0.31
C PRO A 85 -6.51 -3.64 0.21
N LEU A 86 -5.44 -3.44 -0.58
CA LEU A 86 -4.29 -2.62 -0.16
C LEU A 86 -4.61 -1.16 0.17
N GLN A 87 -5.71 -0.63 -0.37
CA GLN A 87 -6.15 0.77 -0.24
C GLN A 87 -7.30 0.94 0.77
N SER A 88 -7.68 -0.13 1.46
CA SER A 88 -8.81 -0.15 2.39
C SER A 88 -8.33 -0.08 3.84
N CYS A 89 -9.27 -0.03 4.78
CA CYS A 89 -8.99 -0.14 6.21
C CYS A 89 -8.01 0.94 6.73
N GLY A 90 -8.14 2.16 6.21
CA GLY A 90 -7.30 3.29 6.61
C GLY A 90 -5.82 3.14 6.26
N SER A 91 -5.48 2.23 5.33
CA SER A 91 -4.12 2.03 4.86
C SER A 91 -3.49 3.32 4.36
N GLN A 92 -2.22 3.55 4.68
CA GLN A 92 -1.46 4.69 4.18
C GLN A 92 -0.51 4.23 3.08
N LEU A 93 -0.54 4.90 1.93
CA LEU A 93 0.41 4.67 0.85
C LEU A 93 1.57 5.66 0.96
N ARG A 94 2.77 5.15 1.19
CA ARG A 94 4.02 5.91 1.11
C ARG A 94 4.79 5.51 -0.14
N MET A 95 5.03 6.48 -1.01
CA MET A 95 5.75 6.29 -2.26
C MET A 95 7.21 6.69 -2.09
N THR A 96 8.13 5.80 -2.45
CA THR A 96 9.57 6.08 -2.51
C THR A 96 10.05 6.08 -3.96
N THR A 97 11.35 6.29 -4.18
CA THR A 97 11.96 6.22 -5.51
C THR A 97 11.90 4.81 -6.10
N THR A 98 11.92 3.77 -5.25
CA THR A 98 12.03 2.37 -5.66
C THR A 98 10.79 1.54 -5.35
N SER A 99 10.03 1.90 -4.32
CA SER A 99 8.91 1.10 -3.79
C SER A 99 7.62 1.89 -3.53
N LEU A 100 6.49 1.19 -3.61
CA LEU A 100 5.21 1.57 -3.03
C LEU A 100 5.08 0.82 -1.71
N ILE A 101 4.97 1.57 -0.61
CA ILE A 101 4.88 1.01 0.75
C ILE A 101 3.46 1.24 1.25
N TYR A 102 2.71 0.16 1.41
CA TYR A 102 1.40 0.20 2.06
C TYR A 102 1.57 -0.07 3.55
N ILE A 103 1.09 0.84 4.38
CA ILE A 103 1.23 0.79 5.82
C ILE A 103 -0.16 0.59 6.43
N PHE A 104 -0.32 -0.51 7.14
CA PHE A 104 -1.49 -0.83 7.94
C PHE A 104 -1.13 -0.75 9.43
N THR A 105 -2.12 -0.47 10.27
CA THR A 105 -1.96 -0.49 11.72
C THR A 105 -2.97 -1.44 12.32
N LEU A 106 -2.50 -2.49 12.97
CA LEU A 106 -3.32 -3.39 13.76
C LEU A 106 -3.46 -2.81 15.17
N PHE A 107 -4.69 -2.54 15.58
CA PHE A 107 -5.04 -1.92 16.86
C PHE A 107 -5.56 -2.98 17.82
N TYR A 108 -4.93 -3.10 18.98
CA TYR A 108 -5.46 -3.83 20.13
C TYR A 108 -5.97 -2.82 21.17
N LYS A 109 -7.29 -2.80 21.38
CA LYS A 109 -8.01 -1.89 22.29
C LYS A 109 -8.89 -2.70 23.25
N PRO A 110 -8.35 -3.13 24.40
CA PRO A 110 -9.10 -3.93 25.35
C PRO A 110 -10.26 -3.15 25.96
N LYS A 111 -11.46 -3.76 25.96
CA LYS A 111 -12.61 -3.20 26.67
C LYS A 111 -12.43 -3.31 28.20
N PRO A 112 -12.94 -2.33 28.97
CA PRO A 112 -12.93 -2.40 30.42
C PRO A 112 -13.76 -3.60 30.91
N LEU A 113 -13.30 -4.23 31.99
CA LEU A 113 -13.99 -5.39 32.58
C LEU A 113 -15.40 -5.01 33.01
N ALA A 114 -16.40 -5.81 32.61
CA ALA A 114 -17.82 -5.54 32.85
C ALA A 114 -18.09 -4.98 34.26
N ASN A 115 -18.77 -3.84 34.31
CA ASN A 115 -19.13 -3.07 35.52
C ASN A 115 -17.97 -2.42 36.30
N THR A 116 -16.77 -2.32 35.73
CA THR A 116 -15.66 -1.53 36.31
C THR A 116 -14.94 -0.72 35.24
N PRO A 117 -14.39 0.47 35.55
CA PRO A 117 -13.54 1.22 34.62
C PRO A 117 -12.11 0.63 34.51
N LEU A 118 -11.87 -0.58 35.04
CA LEU A 118 -10.53 -1.15 35.12
C LEU A 118 -10.12 -1.78 33.79
N ILE A 119 -9.09 -1.20 33.17
CA ILE A 119 -8.40 -1.74 32.01
C ILE A 119 -7.17 -2.51 32.51
N ARG A 120 -7.09 -3.82 32.24
CA ARG A 120 -5.98 -4.67 32.71
C ARG A 120 -4.75 -4.64 31.81
N THR A 121 -4.93 -4.30 30.54
CA THR A 121 -3.89 -4.35 29.51
C THR A 121 -3.82 -3.03 28.76
N ASN A 122 -2.61 -2.55 28.46
CA ASN A 122 -2.45 -1.33 27.68
C ASN A 122 -2.85 -1.57 26.22
N GLU A 123 -3.37 -0.54 25.57
CA GLU A 123 -3.56 -0.55 24.13
C GLU A 123 -2.23 -0.76 23.41
N ALA A 124 -2.27 -1.46 22.27
CA ALA A 124 -1.10 -1.69 21.43
C ALA A 124 -1.41 -1.37 19.97
N MET A 125 -0.40 -0.82 19.29
CA MET A 125 -0.44 -0.53 17.86
C MET A 125 0.71 -1.26 17.18
N ILE A 126 0.39 -2.08 16.19
CA ILE A 126 1.37 -2.88 15.45
C ILE A 126 1.32 -2.44 14.00
N ASN A 127 2.44 -1.90 13.51
CA ASN A 127 2.55 -1.46 12.12
C ASN A 127 2.93 -2.62 11.21
N ILE A 128 2.21 -2.74 10.10
CA ILE A 128 2.41 -3.77 9.09
C ILE A 128 2.71 -3.03 7.78
N GLU A 129 3.86 -3.36 7.17
CA GLU A 129 4.29 -2.72 5.92
C GLU A 129 4.41 -3.72 4.79
N CYS A 130 3.70 -3.46 3.69
CA CYS A 130 3.83 -4.19 2.44
C CYS A 130 4.62 -3.36 1.42
N HIS A 131 5.80 -3.86 1.05
CA HIS A 131 6.73 -3.17 0.14
C HIS A 131 6.65 -3.76 -1.26
N TYR A 132 6.17 -2.98 -2.23
CA TYR A 132 6.06 -3.37 -3.63
C TYR A 132 7.07 -2.61 -4.48
N PRO A 133 7.85 -3.27 -5.35
CA PRO A 133 8.70 -2.58 -6.32
C PRO A 133 7.87 -1.71 -7.26
N ARG A 134 8.35 -0.50 -7.59
CA ARG A 134 7.67 0.37 -8.56
C ARG A 134 7.89 -0.07 -10.00
N LYS A 135 8.98 -0.78 -10.26
CA LYS A 135 9.38 -1.24 -11.57
C LYS A 135 9.53 -2.75 -11.51
N HIS A 136 8.85 -3.43 -12.40
CA HIS A 136 8.95 -4.87 -12.58
C HIS A 136 9.43 -5.15 -13.99
N ASN A 137 10.32 -6.13 -14.13
CA ASN A 137 10.66 -6.66 -15.43
C ASN A 137 9.49 -7.55 -15.88
N VAL A 138 8.94 -7.28 -17.06
CA VAL A 138 7.89 -8.09 -17.67
C VAL A 138 8.52 -8.83 -18.85
N SER A 139 8.49 -10.16 -18.81
CA SER A 139 8.78 -10.96 -19.99
C SER A 139 7.46 -11.28 -20.67
N SER A 140 7.30 -10.93 -21.94
CA SER A 140 6.35 -11.67 -22.78
C SER A 140 6.93 -13.06 -22.97
N LEU A 141 6.25 -14.08 -22.47
CA LEU A 141 6.49 -15.45 -22.94
C LEU A 141 6.45 -15.43 -24.47
N ALA A 142 7.25 -16.28 -25.14
CA ALA A 142 7.42 -16.23 -26.59
C ALA A 142 6.06 -16.17 -27.31
N LEU A 143 5.72 -14.99 -27.82
CA LEU A 143 4.58 -14.82 -28.70
C LEU A 143 4.97 -15.50 -30.01
N ILE A 144 4.32 -16.60 -30.35
CA ILE A 144 4.37 -17.15 -31.70
C ILE A 144 3.33 -16.35 -32.50
N PRO A 145 3.73 -15.37 -33.33
CA PRO A 145 2.77 -14.65 -34.13
C PRO A 145 2.08 -15.63 -35.08
N THR A 146 0.74 -15.65 -35.07
CA THR A 146 -0.08 -16.43 -36.02
C THR A 146 -0.15 -15.81 -37.41
N TRP A 147 0.42 -14.62 -37.60
CA TRP A 147 0.45 -13.95 -38.90
C TRP A 147 1.57 -14.58 -39.74
N THR A 148 1.19 -15.39 -40.74
CA THR A 148 2.07 -15.72 -41.85
C THR A 148 2.18 -14.48 -42.74
N PRO A 149 3.31 -13.76 -42.79
CA PRO A 149 3.46 -12.68 -43.75
C PRO A 149 3.31 -13.29 -45.15
N PHE A 150 2.42 -12.71 -45.97
CA PHE A 150 2.30 -13.11 -47.36
C PHE A 150 3.58 -12.67 -48.10
N SER A 151 4.56 -13.55 -48.19
CA SER A 151 5.76 -13.34 -49.00
C SER A 151 5.47 -13.77 -50.44
N ALA A 152 4.94 -12.86 -51.25
CA ALA A 152 4.97 -13.03 -52.70
C ALA A 152 6.28 -12.46 -53.25
N ALA A 153 7.38 -13.19 -53.03
CA ALA A 153 8.57 -12.96 -53.83
C ALA A 153 8.38 -13.69 -55.18
N LYS A 154 7.62 -13.08 -56.09
CA LYS A 154 7.75 -13.40 -57.51
C LYS A 154 8.75 -12.40 -58.10
N TYR A 155 9.99 -12.83 -58.19
CA TYR A 155 10.94 -12.22 -59.13
C TYR A 155 10.56 -12.69 -60.53
N ALA A 156 9.99 -11.78 -61.30
CA ALA A 156 10.07 -11.74 -62.74
C ALA A 156 10.35 -10.28 -63.09
N GLU A 157 11.56 -9.98 -63.57
CA GLU A 157 11.85 -8.68 -64.19
C GLU A 157 11.11 -8.65 -65.54
N GLU A 158 9.84 -8.29 -65.51
CA GLU A 158 9.10 -7.91 -66.70
C GLU A 158 8.96 -6.38 -66.72
N LEU A 159 9.48 -5.75 -67.77
CA LEU A 159 9.36 -4.32 -68.00
C LEU A 159 7.90 -3.98 -68.32
N LEU A 160 7.20 -3.37 -67.36
CA LEU A 160 5.87 -2.83 -67.57
C LEU A 160 5.96 -1.52 -68.37
N TYR A 161 5.40 -1.52 -69.58
CA TYR A 161 5.26 -0.31 -70.40
C TYR A 161 3.86 0.27 -70.23
N PHE A 162 3.80 1.47 -69.66
CA PHE A 162 2.56 2.21 -69.48
C PHE A 162 2.38 3.24 -70.60
N SER A 163 1.19 3.31 -71.18
CA SER A 163 0.81 4.38 -72.12
C SER A 163 -0.57 4.91 -71.77
N MET A 164 -0.73 6.23 -71.79
CA MET A 164 -2.03 6.90 -71.64
C MET A 164 -2.45 7.45 -73.00
N ARG A 165 -3.70 7.19 -73.39
CA ARG A 165 -4.31 7.70 -74.62
C ARG A 165 -5.60 8.42 -74.29
N LEU A 166 -5.86 9.50 -75.01
CA LEU A 166 -7.08 10.28 -74.83
C LEU A 166 -8.14 9.70 -75.77
N MET A 167 -9.22 9.15 -75.24
CA MET A 167 -10.26 8.48 -76.04
C MET A 167 -11.47 9.40 -76.29
N THR A 168 -12.26 9.10 -77.33
CA THR A 168 -13.59 9.68 -77.55
C THR A 168 -14.55 9.24 -76.44
N ALA A 169 -15.67 9.98 -76.26
CA ALA A 169 -16.62 9.71 -75.17
C ALA A 169 -17.29 8.32 -75.26
N ASP A 170 -17.41 7.79 -76.48
CA ASP A 170 -17.88 6.44 -76.80
C ASP A 170 -16.76 5.38 -76.76
N TRP A 171 -15.52 5.77 -76.44
CA TRP A 171 -14.33 4.92 -76.28
C TRP A 171 -13.92 4.12 -77.54
N GLN A 172 -14.52 4.41 -78.69
CA GLN A 172 -14.24 3.68 -79.93
C GLN A 172 -12.94 4.13 -80.60
N TYR A 173 -12.54 5.39 -80.42
CA TYR A 173 -11.40 5.98 -81.12
C TYR A 173 -10.55 6.86 -80.20
N GLU A 174 -9.27 7.01 -80.55
CA GLU A 174 -8.36 7.97 -79.89
C GLU A 174 -8.68 9.39 -80.40
N ARG A 175 -8.85 10.35 -79.49
CA ARG A 175 -9.12 11.76 -79.83
C ARG A 175 -7.84 12.58 -79.74
N ALA A 176 -7.68 13.53 -80.67
CA ALA A 176 -6.62 14.52 -80.57
C ALA A 176 -6.83 15.39 -79.31
N GLY A 177 -5.75 15.60 -78.56
CA GLY A 177 -5.72 16.61 -77.50
C GLY A 177 -5.78 17.99 -78.15
N ASN A 178 -6.64 18.88 -77.64
CA ASN A 178 -6.66 20.26 -78.10
C ASN A 178 -5.32 20.90 -77.71
N MET A 179 -4.60 21.48 -78.68
CA MET A 179 -3.47 22.37 -78.44
C MET A 179 -3.99 23.78 -78.16
#